data_AF-A0A2C9LZF0-F1
#
_entry.id   AF-A0A2C9LZF0-F1
#
_cell.length_a   1.000
_cell.length_b   1.000
_cell.length_c   1.000
_cell.angle_alpha   90.00
_cell.angle_beta   90.00
_cell.angle_gamma   90.00
#
_symmetry.space_group_name_H-M   'P 1'
#
loop_
_entity.id
_entity.type
_entity.pdbx_description
1 polymer ?
#
loop_
_entity_poly.entity_id
_entity_poly.type
_entity_poly.pdbx_seq_one_letter_code
_entity_poly.pdbx_strand_id
1 'polypeptide(L)'
;MGKLSPSNLSMSGHPVILDDTSLTVVHTCGKSGGTFSLPFGAQLKVPEACLSKKDTITCQVASPNTRWLTCPHHLYSYELVNSELYTLKSSAKCFKKNVLLLLPFKSAQHEFQEINVKGKWTDEAEWINVGFLVKELEGSKCVELELSRLGTFVVTIAPKTETFQVSKLGCLHQSRLMRHLTLRFPKKTIDQDIQCALQ
;
A
#
# COMPACT_ATOMS: atom_id res chain seq x y z
N MET A 1 64.27 15.25 8.66
CA MET A 1 64.46 14.36 7.49
C MET A 1 64.10 12.95 7.97
N GLY A 2 63.19 12.16 7.40
CA GLY A 2 62.56 12.18 6.08
C GLY A 2 62.56 10.74 5.53
N LYS A 3 61.41 10.30 4.98
CA LYS A 3 61.05 8.91 4.59
C LYS A 3 60.78 7.98 5.79
N LEU A 4 59.87 6.99 5.75
CA LEU A 4 58.86 6.63 4.72
C LEU A 4 57.66 5.87 5.36
N SER A 5 56.51 5.84 4.69
CA SER A 5 55.30 5.07 5.06
C SER A 5 55.27 3.68 4.40
N PRO A 6 54.42 2.76 4.91
CA PRO A 6 53.57 1.96 4.04
C PRO A 6 52.09 2.24 4.30
N SER A 7 51.34 2.44 3.21
CA SER A 7 49.89 2.61 3.21
C SER A 7 49.15 1.28 3.04
N ASN A 8 47.91 1.25 3.51
CA ASN A 8 46.82 0.34 3.13
C ASN A 8 46.97 -1.16 3.46
N LEU A 9 46.00 -1.67 4.22
CA LEU A 9 45.06 -2.64 3.65
C LEU A 9 43.68 -2.50 4.31
N SER A 10 42.66 -2.63 3.47
CA SER A 10 41.26 -2.24 3.70
C SER A 10 40.62 -2.76 4.98
N MET A 11 39.96 -1.86 5.72
CA MET A 11 38.69 -2.19 6.37
C MET A 11 37.65 -2.45 5.27
N SER A 12 37.69 -3.64 4.68
CA SER A 12 36.55 -4.17 3.92
C SER A 12 35.45 -4.47 4.92
N GLY A 13 34.70 -3.42 5.27
CA GLY A 13 33.41 -3.57 5.91
C GLY A 13 32.52 -4.35 4.95
N HIS A 14 32.53 -5.68 5.09
CA HIS A 14 31.50 -6.51 4.51
C HIS A 14 30.16 -5.89 4.95
N PRO A 15 29.21 -5.67 4.03
CA PRO A 15 27.88 -5.29 4.46
C PRO A 15 27.42 -6.37 5.44
N VAL A 16 27.16 -5.96 6.68
CA VAL A 16 26.48 -6.84 7.63
C VAL A 16 25.15 -7.15 6.97
N ILE A 17 25.01 -8.37 6.47
CA ILE A 17 23.74 -8.90 6.02
C ILE A 17 22.90 -8.93 7.28
N LEU A 18 22.05 -7.91 7.45
CA LEU A 18 21.08 -7.86 8.53
C LEU A 18 20.19 -9.08 8.35
N ASP A 19 20.32 -10.05 9.26
CA ASP A 19 19.50 -11.25 9.28
C ASP A 19 18.03 -10.87 9.18
N ASP A 20 17.28 -11.73 8.49
CA ASP A 20 16.00 -11.45 7.84
C ASP A 20 14.85 -11.25 8.84
N THR A 21 14.94 -10.15 9.59
CA THR A 21 14.11 -9.82 10.75
C THR A 21 12.76 -9.27 10.29
N SER A 22 11.89 -10.17 9.83
CA SER A 22 10.47 -9.84 9.63
C SER A 22 9.86 -9.36 10.95
N LEU A 23 9.59 -8.05 11.03
CA LEU A 23 9.11 -7.40 12.25
C LEU A 23 7.73 -7.93 12.60
N THR A 24 7.67 -8.76 13.62
CA THR A 24 6.46 -9.46 14.05
C THR A 24 6.09 -9.03 15.45
N VAL A 25 4.86 -8.55 15.63
CA VAL A 25 4.27 -8.24 16.94
C VAL A 25 3.05 -9.14 17.17
N VAL A 26 2.85 -9.51 18.44
CA VAL A 26 1.76 -10.40 18.86
C VAL A 26 0.98 -9.71 19.95
N HIS A 27 -0.28 -9.42 19.67
CA HIS A 27 -1.23 -8.78 20.59
C HIS A 27 -2.29 -9.79 21.03
N THR A 28 -2.84 -9.59 22.22
CA THR A 28 -3.94 -10.42 22.71
C THR A 28 -5.16 -9.56 22.98
N CYS A 29 -6.26 -9.85 22.29
CA CYS A 29 -7.50 -9.08 22.35
C CYS A 29 -8.62 -9.91 23.02
N GLY A 30 -9.55 -9.25 23.68
CA GLY A 30 -10.70 -9.87 24.35
C GLY A 30 -12.00 -9.15 24.05
N LYS A 31 -13.03 -9.42 24.86
CA LYS A 31 -14.36 -8.78 24.71
C LYS A 31 -14.33 -7.25 24.84
N SER A 32 -13.34 -6.69 25.53
CA SER A 32 -13.15 -5.24 25.69
C SER A 32 -12.59 -4.54 24.44
N GLY A 33 -12.22 -5.28 23.40
CA GLY A 33 -11.52 -4.67 22.26
C GLY A 33 -10.18 -4.06 22.68
N GLY A 34 -9.76 -2.99 21.99
CA GLY A 34 -8.56 -2.21 22.29
C GLY A 34 -7.96 -1.52 21.06
N THR A 35 -6.99 -0.62 21.29
CA THR A 35 -6.10 -0.09 20.24
C THR A 35 -4.73 -0.73 20.40
N PHE A 36 -4.21 -1.31 19.34
CA PHE A 36 -2.96 -2.07 19.32
C PHE A 36 -1.96 -1.42 18.36
N SER A 37 -0.82 -0.99 18.88
CA SER A 37 0.27 -0.45 18.08
C SER A 37 0.95 -1.56 17.28
N LEU A 38 1.06 -1.36 15.97
CA LEU A 38 1.73 -2.25 15.03
C LEU A 38 3.09 -1.64 14.61
N PRO A 39 3.96 -2.36 13.88
CA PRO A 39 5.23 -1.83 13.43
C PRO A 39 5.07 -0.54 12.60
N PHE A 40 6.11 0.30 12.60
CA PHE A 40 6.19 1.54 11.81
C PHE A 40 5.04 2.55 12.02
N GLY A 41 4.37 2.51 13.18
CA GLY A 41 3.29 3.46 13.53
C GLY A 41 1.91 3.08 13.00
N ALA A 42 1.75 1.90 12.37
CA ALA A 42 0.44 1.36 12.07
C ALA A 42 -0.34 1.05 13.36
N GLN A 43 -1.68 1.02 13.29
CA GLN A 43 -2.54 0.74 14.44
C GLN A 43 -3.72 -0.15 14.04
N LEU A 44 -4.08 -1.09 14.91
CA LEU A 44 -5.34 -1.84 14.81
C LEU A 44 -6.27 -1.45 15.96
N LYS A 45 -7.48 -1.00 15.64
CA LYS A 45 -8.54 -0.69 16.62
C LYS A 45 -9.62 -1.75 16.53
N VAL A 46 -9.77 -2.54 17.58
CA VAL A 46 -10.79 -3.59 17.71
C VAL A 46 -11.90 -3.04 18.63
N PRO A 47 -13.15 -2.92 18.16
CA PRO A 47 -14.25 -2.45 19.02
C PRO A 47 -14.61 -3.41 20.15
N GLU A 48 -15.28 -2.90 21.17
CA GLU A 48 -15.90 -3.74 22.21
C GLU A 48 -16.91 -4.74 21.63
N ALA A 49 -16.96 -5.92 22.24
CA ALA A 49 -17.75 -7.09 21.85
C ALA A 49 -17.50 -7.63 20.42
N CYS A 50 -16.44 -7.17 19.75
CA CYS A 50 -16.03 -7.65 18.42
C CYS A 50 -15.64 -9.14 18.42
N LEU A 51 -14.98 -9.60 19.50
CA LEU A 51 -14.59 -10.98 19.73
C LEU A 51 -15.42 -11.62 20.86
N SER A 52 -15.84 -12.87 20.69
CA SER A 52 -16.61 -13.63 21.70
C SER A 52 -15.75 -14.25 22.80
N LYS A 53 -14.49 -14.56 22.47
CA LYS A 53 -13.47 -15.15 23.34
C LYS A 53 -12.17 -14.35 23.21
N LYS A 54 -11.22 -14.59 24.12
CA LYS A 54 -9.85 -14.09 23.99
C LYS A 54 -9.21 -14.69 22.74
N ASP A 55 -8.55 -13.84 21.93
CA ASP A 55 -7.89 -14.22 20.68
C ASP A 55 -6.53 -13.54 20.58
N THR A 56 -5.65 -14.12 19.78
CA THR A 56 -4.32 -13.57 19.49
C THR A 56 -4.34 -12.96 18.10
N ILE A 57 -3.85 -11.74 17.96
CA ILE A 57 -3.69 -11.04 16.69
C ILE A 57 -2.19 -10.82 16.46
N THR A 58 -1.65 -11.46 15.43
CA THR A 58 -0.27 -11.29 15.01
C THR A 58 -0.23 -10.34 13.82
N CYS A 59 0.70 -9.39 13.84
CA CYS A 59 1.02 -8.54 12.70
C CYS A 59 2.50 -8.75 12.34
N GLN A 60 2.76 -9.17 11.11
CA GLN A 60 4.10 -9.36 10.54
C GLN A 60 4.29 -8.40 9.37
N VAL A 61 5.41 -7.69 9.36
CA VAL A 61 5.84 -6.89 8.19
C VAL A 61 6.85 -7.67 7.36
N ALA A 62 6.63 -7.72 6.04
CA ALA A 62 7.56 -8.36 5.12
C ALA A 62 8.87 -7.56 5.02
N SER A 63 10.02 -8.24 5.17
CA SER A 63 11.33 -7.60 5.02
C SER A 63 11.52 -7.13 3.56
N PRO A 64 12.36 -6.13 3.27
CA PRO A 64 12.66 -5.73 1.89
C PRO A 64 13.11 -6.90 1.00
N ASN A 65 13.86 -7.86 1.58
CA ASN A 65 14.39 -9.03 0.88
C ASN A 65 13.33 -10.11 0.59
N THR A 66 12.26 -10.18 1.39
CA THR A 66 11.14 -11.14 1.22
C THR A 66 9.87 -10.51 0.64
N ARG A 67 9.84 -9.18 0.50
CA ARG A 67 8.66 -8.43 0.02
C ARG A 67 8.13 -8.95 -1.31
N TRP A 68 9.01 -9.36 -2.23
CA TRP A 68 8.61 -9.89 -3.54
C TRP A 68 7.83 -11.22 -3.47
N LEU A 69 8.03 -12.04 -2.43
CA LEU A 69 7.25 -13.27 -2.18
C LEU A 69 5.80 -12.98 -1.76
N THR A 70 5.58 -11.80 -1.17
CA THR A 70 4.29 -11.36 -0.62
C THR A 70 3.71 -10.17 -1.37
N CYS A 71 4.36 -9.69 -2.43
CA CYS A 71 3.90 -8.57 -3.24
C CYS A 71 2.70 -8.99 -4.11
N PRO A 72 1.77 -8.07 -4.46
CA PRO A 72 0.76 -8.38 -5.45
C PRO A 72 1.42 -8.67 -6.80
N HIS A 73 1.31 -9.91 -7.29
CA HIS A 73 1.84 -10.32 -8.61
C HIS A 73 1.19 -9.57 -9.79
N HIS A 74 0.13 -8.81 -9.53
CA HIS A 74 -0.62 -8.01 -10.49
C HIS A 74 -0.55 -6.49 -10.22
N LEU A 75 0.50 -6.00 -9.54
CA LEU A 75 0.82 -4.58 -9.64
C LEU A 75 1.17 -4.26 -11.11
N TYR A 76 0.50 -3.26 -11.68
CA TYR A 76 0.86 -2.76 -13.00
C TYR A 76 2.26 -2.12 -12.96
N SER A 77 2.96 -2.06 -14.09
CA SER A 77 4.34 -1.52 -14.17
C SER A 77 4.47 -0.05 -13.75
N TYR A 78 3.35 0.69 -13.70
CA TYR A 78 3.26 2.07 -13.23
C TYR A 78 2.81 2.21 -11.76
N GLU A 79 2.47 1.11 -11.09
CA GLU A 79 1.98 1.10 -9.71
C GLU A 79 3.11 0.76 -8.74
N LEU A 80 3.35 1.62 -7.74
CA LEU A 80 4.47 1.52 -6.81
C LEU A 80 3.98 1.28 -5.38
N VAL A 81 4.69 0.45 -4.62
CA VAL A 81 4.45 0.25 -3.19
C VAL A 81 4.89 1.48 -2.40
N ASN A 82 3.99 2.02 -1.58
CA ASN A 82 4.17 3.28 -0.84
C ASN A 82 3.99 3.14 0.71
N SER A 83 3.80 1.92 1.19
CA SER A 83 3.93 1.53 2.60
C SER A 83 4.73 0.24 2.75
N GLU A 84 4.91 -0.19 3.99
CA GLU A 84 5.24 -1.59 4.29
C GLU A 84 4.07 -2.53 3.96
N LEU A 85 4.36 -3.83 3.81
CA LEU A 85 3.35 -4.88 3.61
C LEU A 85 3.01 -5.50 4.97
N TYR A 86 1.79 -5.28 5.44
CA TYR A 86 1.34 -5.72 6.76
C TYR A 86 0.49 -6.98 6.64
N THR A 87 0.97 -8.12 7.13
CA THR A 87 0.20 -9.36 7.22
C THR A 87 -0.37 -9.50 8.63
N LEU A 88 -1.70 -9.40 8.76
CA LEU A 88 -2.41 -9.62 10.02
C LEU A 88 -3.08 -11.00 10.03
N LYS A 89 -2.94 -11.73 11.13
CA LYS A 89 -3.52 -13.08 11.34
C LYS A 89 -4.14 -13.19 12.73
N SER A 90 -5.23 -13.95 12.83
CA SER A 90 -5.90 -14.28 14.11
C SER A 90 -6.67 -15.59 13.98
N SER A 91 -7.15 -16.18 15.09
CA SER A 91 -7.96 -17.40 15.02
C SER A 91 -9.42 -17.14 14.61
N ALA A 92 -9.91 -15.91 14.79
CA ALA A 92 -11.15 -15.43 14.23
C ALA A 92 -11.08 -15.30 12.69
N LYS A 93 -11.86 -16.14 11.99
CA LYS A 93 -12.06 -16.04 10.54
C LYS A 93 -12.75 -14.74 10.10
N CYS A 94 -13.67 -14.25 10.94
CA CYS A 94 -14.45 -13.04 10.71
C CYS A 94 -14.82 -12.44 12.07
N PHE A 95 -14.85 -11.11 12.14
CA PHE A 95 -15.20 -10.34 13.32
C PHE A 95 -16.71 -10.05 13.39
N LYS A 96 -17.26 -9.87 14.60
CA LYS A 96 -18.68 -9.53 14.78
C LYS A 96 -19.02 -8.07 14.43
N LYS A 97 -18.01 -7.22 14.42
CA LYS A 97 -18.04 -5.79 14.08
C LYS A 97 -16.78 -5.52 13.27
N ASN A 98 -16.80 -4.52 12.39
CA ASN A 98 -15.60 -4.17 11.67
C ASN A 98 -14.51 -3.64 12.62
N VAL A 99 -13.26 -3.99 12.34
CA VAL A 99 -12.07 -3.42 12.99
C VAL A 99 -11.48 -2.34 12.09
N LEU A 100 -10.83 -1.34 12.68
CA LEU A 100 -10.17 -0.27 11.91
C LEU A 100 -8.66 -0.51 11.88
N LEU A 101 -8.11 -0.68 10.68
CA LEU A 101 -6.67 -0.80 10.46
C LEU A 101 -6.14 0.51 9.86
N LEU A 102 -5.26 1.19 10.59
CA LEU A 102 -4.60 2.41 10.16
C LEU A 102 -3.21 2.10 9.66
N LEU A 103 -2.95 2.31 8.37
CA LEU A 103 -1.66 2.06 7.72
C LEU A 103 -0.99 3.39 7.34
N PRO A 104 0.18 3.74 7.89
CA PRO A 104 0.91 4.92 7.50
C PRO A 104 1.55 4.70 6.12
N PHE A 105 1.61 5.77 5.34
CA PHE A 105 2.23 5.77 4.02
C PHE A 105 3.05 7.04 3.81
N LYS A 106 4.05 6.99 2.92
CA LYS A 106 4.83 8.18 2.61
C LYS A 106 4.00 9.12 1.74
N SER A 107 3.74 10.34 2.20
CA SER A 107 2.99 11.33 1.42
C SER A 107 3.82 11.80 0.21
N ALA A 108 3.73 11.10 -0.91
CA ALA A 108 4.24 11.57 -2.19
C ALA A 108 3.54 12.90 -2.55
N GLN A 109 4.32 13.99 -2.70
CA GLN A 109 3.82 15.32 -3.08
C GLN A 109 3.63 15.40 -4.61
N HIS A 110 2.90 14.45 -5.19
CA HIS A 110 2.64 14.41 -6.63
C HIS A 110 1.15 14.56 -6.89
N GLU A 111 0.77 15.74 -7.36
CA GLU A 111 -0.61 16.08 -7.76
C GLU A 111 -1.18 15.15 -8.83
N PHE A 112 -0.31 14.49 -9.61
CA PHE A 112 -0.64 13.51 -10.65
C PHE A 112 -0.73 12.06 -10.14
N GLN A 113 -0.47 11.80 -8.86
CA GLN A 113 -0.58 10.46 -8.29
C GLN A 113 -1.86 10.32 -7.46
N GLU A 114 -2.46 9.13 -7.52
CA GLU A 114 -3.49 8.66 -6.62
C GLU A 114 -2.94 7.57 -5.70
N ILE A 115 -3.54 7.46 -4.52
CA ILE A 115 -3.24 6.42 -3.55
C ILE A 115 -4.27 5.31 -3.75
N ASN A 116 -3.82 4.07 -3.74
CA ASN A 116 -4.65 2.88 -3.77
C ASN A 116 -4.24 1.96 -2.61
N VAL A 117 -5.16 1.12 -2.12
CA VAL A 117 -4.83 0.09 -1.12
C VAL A 117 -5.13 -1.26 -1.71
N LYS A 118 -4.14 -2.16 -1.72
CA LYS A 118 -4.34 -3.57 -2.10
C LYS A 118 -4.48 -4.40 -0.83
N GLY A 119 -5.44 -5.31 -0.85
CA GLY A 119 -5.63 -6.33 0.18
C GLY A 119 -5.62 -7.73 -0.43
N LYS A 120 -5.13 -8.70 0.34
CA LYS A 120 -5.28 -10.14 0.09
C LYS A 120 -5.65 -10.82 1.39
N TRP A 121 -6.81 -11.47 1.40
CA TRP A 121 -7.36 -12.08 2.61
C TRP A 121 -6.70 -13.43 2.88
N THR A 122 -6.69 -13.87 4.14
CA THR A 122 -5.93 -15.05 4.59
C THR A 122 -6.32 -16.35 3.84
N ASP A 123 -7.57 -16.41 3.36
CA ASP A 123 -8.24 -17.50 2.67
C ASP A 123 -8.50 -17.22 1.18
N GLU A 124 -7.99 -16.12 0.62
CA GLU A 124 -8.18 -15.73 -0.79
C GLU A 124 -6.83 -15.74 -1.55
N ALA A 125 -6.86 -16.13 -2.82
CA ALA A 125 -5.65 -16.24 -3.65
C ALA A 125 -5.21 -14.89 -4.25
N GLU A 126 -6.18 -14.04 -4.59
CA GLU A 126 -5.98 -12.83 -5.38
C GLU A 126 -5.83 -11.58 -4.50
N TRP A 127 -5.38 -10.49 -5.14
CA TRP A 127 -5.29 -9.17 -4.54
C TRP A 127 -6.36 -8.27 -5.14
N ILE A 128 -7.10 -7.55 -4.29
CA ILE A 128 -8.15 -6.62 -4.73
C ILE A 128 -7.92 -5.21 -4.16
N ASN A 129 -8.50 -4.21 -4.81
CA ASN A 129 -8.55 -2.84 -4.29
C ASN A 129 -9.48 -2.79 -3.06
N VAL A 130 -9.01 -2.20 -1.98
CA VAL A 130 -9.76 -2.03 -0.72
C VAL A 130 -10.25 -0.58 -0.61
N GLY A 131 -11.49 -0.37 -0.20
CA GLY A 131 -11.98 0.96 0.16
C GLY A 131 -11.28 1.49 1.41
N PHE A 132 -10.97 2.78 1.44
CA PHE A 132 -10.23 3.41 2.53
C PHE A 132 -10.61 4.88 2.71
N LEU A 133 -10.32 5.43 3.89
CA LEU A 133 -10.34 6.86 4.17
C LEU A 133 -8.91 7.36 4.44
N VAL A 134 -8.52 8.51 3.87
CA VAL A 134 -7.25 9.15 4.26
C VAL A 134 -7.46 9.92 5.56
N LYS A 135 -6.58 9.69 6.54
CA LYS A 135 -6.55 10.41 7.82
C LYS A 135 -5.15 10.93 8.12
N GLU A 136 -5.09 11.84 9.08
CA GLU A 136 -3.85 12.32 9.67
C GLU A 136 -3.83 11.93 11.14
N LEU A 137 -2.71 11.35 11.58
CA LEU A 137 -2.49 10.83 12.92
C LEU A 137 -1.08 11.25 13.36
N GLU A 138 -0.98 12.03 14.44
CA GLU A 138 0.30 12.48 15.00
C GLU A 138 1.22 13.17 13.95
N GLY A 139 0.61 13.93 13.02
CA GLY A 139 1.32 14.62 11.94
C GLY A 139 1.74 13.73 10.76
N SER A 140 1.36 12.45 10.77
CA SER A 140 1.62 11.49 9.69
C SER A 140 0.34 11.11 8.96
N LYS A 141 0.39 10.99 7.63
CA LYS A 141 -0.75 10.51 6.84
C LYS A 141 -0.87 8.99 6.93
N CYS A 142 -2.10 8.52 7.10
CA CYS A 142 -2.44 7.11 7.09
C CYS A 142 -3.72 6.87 6.29
N VAL A 143 -3.89 5.64 5.81
CA VAL A 143 -5.18 5.15 5.32
C VAL A 143 -5.85 4.37 6.45
N GLU A 144 -7.14 4.61 6.68
CA GLU A 144 -7.96 3.81 7.57
C GLU A 144 -8.81 2.85 6.74
N LEU A 145 -8.69 1.56 7.04
CA LEU A 145 -9.45 0.47 6.43
C LEU A 145 -10.47 -0.06 7.44
N GLU A 146 -11.72 -0.18 7.03
CA GLU A 146 -12.77 -0.83 7.81
C GLU A 146 -12.89 -2.31 7.39
N LEU A 147 -12.57 -3.23 8.29
CA LEU A 147 -12.32 -4.64 7.96
C LEU A 147 -13.16 -5.61 8.77
N SER A 148 -13.84 -6.55 8.11
CA SER A 148 -14.54 -7.67 8.76
C SER A 148 -13.68 -8.93 8.94
N ARG A 149 -12.57 -9.06 8.21
CA ARG A 149 -11.58 -10.16 8.31
C ARG A 149 -10.16 -9.61 8.22
N LEU A 150 -9.16 -10.41 8.63
CA LEU A 150 -7.74 -10.06 8.50
C LEU A 150 -7.09 -10.69 7.26
N GLY A 151 -6.00 -10.06 6.81
CA GLY A 151 -5.22 -10.45 5.64
C GLY A 151 -3.92 -9.66 5.55
N THR A 152 -3.32 -9.66 4.36
CA THR A 152 -2.17 -8.82 4.01
C THR A 152 -2.63 -7.56 3.30
N PHE A 153 -2.12 -6.40 3.71
CA PHE A 153 -2.48 -5.10 3.15
C PHE A 153 -1.24 -4.27 2.80
N VAL A 154 -1.34 -3.46 1.74
CA VAL A 154 -0.30 -2.55 1.30
C VAL A 154 -0.90 -1.30 0.66
N VAL A 155 -0.33 -0.14 0.98
CA VAL A 155 -0.62 1.13 0.31
C VAL A 155 0.27 1.25 -0.93
N THR A 156 -0.35 1.63 -2.03
CA THR A 156 0.24 1.78 -3.36
C THR A 156 -0.03 3.18 -3.90
N ILE A 157 0.76 3.61 -4.87
CA ILE A 157 0.53 4.84 -5.65
C ILE A 157 0.56 4.51 -7.13
N ALA A 158 -0.32 5.14 -7.90
CA ALA A 158 -0.39 5.03 -9.36
C ALA A 158 -0.60 6.42 -9.98
N PRO A 159 -0.29 6.62 -11.28
CA PRO A 159 -0.72 7.80 -12.00
C PRO A 159 -2.25 7.90 -12.02
N LYS A 160 -2.78 9.09 -11.75
CA LYS A 160 -4.21 9.39 -11.93
C LYS A 160 -4.59 9.13 -13.37
N THR A 161 -5.64 8.36 -13.58
CA THR A 161 -6.10 8.00 -14.92
C THR A 161 -7.39 8.75 -15.26
N GLU A 162 -7.34 9.62 -16.27
CA GLU A 162 -8.51 10.28 -16.83
C GLU A 162 -9.00 9.50 -18.06
N THR A 163 -10.24 9.02 -18.05
CA THR A 163 -10.83 8.33 -19.21
C THR A 163 -11.81 9.22 -19.96
N PHE A 164 -11.80 9.12 -21.29
CA PHE A 164 -12.66 9.89 -22.18
C PHE A 164 -12.99 9.07 -23.43
N GLN A 165 -14.11 9.37 -24.08
CA GLN A 165 -14.49 8.72 -25.33
C GLN A 165 -14.02 9.54 -26.53
N VAL A 166 -13.60 8.84 -27.58
CA VAL A 166 -13.34 9.40 -28.90
C VAL A 166 -14.29 8.72 -29.88
N SER A 167 -14.96 9.52 -30.70
CA SER A 167 -15.91 9.01 -31.70
C SER A 167 -15.37 9.16 -33.13
N LYS A 168 -16.03 8.54 -34.11
CA LYS A 168 -15.72 8.77 -35.55
C LYS A 168 -15.82 10.25 -35.97
N LEU A 169 -16.59 11.06 -35.24
CA LEU A 169 -16.72 12.52 -35.44
C LEU A 169 -15.53 13.31 -34.87
N GLY A 170 -14.53 12.63 -34.31
CA GLY A 170 -13.41 13.21 -33.60
C GLY A 170 -13.72 13.46 -32.12
N CYS A 171 -12.77 14.11 -31.46
CA CYS A 171 -12.87 14.56 -30.07
C CYS A 171 -11.90 15.72 -29.84
N LEU A 172 -12.28 16.68 -28.98
CA LEU A 172 -11.37 17.65 -28.41
C LEU A 172 -11.46 17.50 -26.89
N HIS A 173 -10.51 16.77 -26.31
CA HIS A 173 -10.47 16.48 -24.89
C HIS A 173 -9.52 17.46 -24.18
N GLN A 174 -10.04 18.22 -23.23
CA GLN A 174 -9.24 19.06 -22.33
C GLN A 174 -9.04 18.29 -21.02
N SER A 175 -7.79 18.08 -20.62
CA SER A 175 -7.50 17.26 -19.44
C SER A 175 -7.85 17.98 -18.14
N ARG A 176 -8.45 17.22 -17.21
CA ARG A 176 -8.65 17.61 -15.80
C ARG A 176 -7.39 17.40 -14.97
N LEU A 177 -6.49 16.51 -15.40
CA LEU A 177 -5.20 16.27 -14.74
C LEU A 177 -4.26 17.47 -14.93
N MET A 178 -4.19 18.04 -16.13
CA MET A 178 -3.32 19.18 -16.44
C MET A 178 -3.99 20.18 -17.38
N ARG A 179 -4.24 21.41 -16.90
CA ARG A 179 -5.00 22.46 -17.62
C ARG A 179 -4.40 22.87 -18.98
N HIS A 180 -3.11 22.65 -19.19
CA HIS A 180 -2.41 22.99 -20.43
C HIS A 180 -2.40 21.83 -21.46
N LEU A 181 -2.90 20.65 -21.09
CA LEU A 181 -2.96 19.48 -21.95
C LEU A 181 -4.33 19.38 -22.64
N THR A 182 -4.32 19.47 -23.97
CA THR A 182 -5.50 19.28 -24.81
C THR A 182 -5.17 18.29 -25.92
N LEU A 183 -5.98 17.22 -26.02
CA LEU A 183 -5.84 16.18 -27.03
C LEU A 183 -6.89 16.40 -28.12
N ARG A 184 -6.46 16.48 -29.38
CA ARG A 184 -7.34 16.65 -30.54
C ARG A 184 -7.30 15.41 -31.42
N PHE A 185 -8.44 14.75 -31.55
CA PHE A 185 -8.69 13.64 -32.45
C PHE A 185 -9.51 14.16 -33.65
N PRO A 186 -8.95 14.20 -34.86
CA PRO A 186 -9.69 14.57 -36.06
C PRO A 186 -10.86 13.61 -36.38
N LYS A 187 -11.76 14.07 -37.26
CA LYS A 187 -12.79 13.22 -37.87
C LYS A 187 -12.14 12.08 -38.66
N LYS A 188 -12.72 10.88 -38.60
CA LYS A 188 -12.23 9.67 -39.30
C LYS A 188 -10.82 9.20 -38.89
N THR A 189 -10.29 9.63 -37.75
CA THR A 189 -9.04 9.06 -37.18
C THR A 189 -9.24 7.64 -36.65
N ILE A 190 -10.49 7.26 -36.37
CA ILE A 190 -10.90 5.94 -35.87
C ILE A 190 -12.18 5.47 -36.59
N ASP A 191 -12.27 4.16 -36.83
CA ASP A 191 -13.39 3.54 -37.54
C ASP A 191 -14.52 3.05 -36.63
N GLN A 192 -14.33 3.12 -35.32
CA GLN A 192 -15.30 2.81 -34.27
C GLN A 192 -15.05 3.72 -33.07
N ASP A 193 -16.06 3.93 -32.23
CA ASP A 193 -15.91 4.75 -31.03
C ASP A 193 -15.06 3.98 -30.00
N ILE A 194 -14.08 4.64 -29.38
CA ILE A 194 -13.14 4.04 -28.44
C ILE A 194 -13.13 4.80 -27.11
N GLN A 195 -12.84 4.07 -26.03
CA GLN A 195 -12.48 4.69 -24.75
C GLN A 195 -10.96 4.83 -24.69
N CYS A 196 -10.49 6.06 -24.52
CA CYS A 196 -9.10 6.39 -24.28
C CYS A 196 -8.87 6.64 -22.79
N ALA A 197 -7.62 6.43 -22.37
CA ALA A 197 -7.12 6.79 -21.04
C ALA A 197 -5.93 7.74 -21.21
N LEU A 198 -5.84 8.73 -20.34
CA LEU A 198 -4.72 9.65 -20.18
C LEU A 198 -4.17 9.47 -18.75
N GLN A 199 -2.84 9.37 -18.64
CA GLN A 199 -2.05 9.18 -17.42
C GLN A 199 -0.88 10.17 -17.42
#